data_AF-T0L9A6-F1
#
_entry.id   AF-T0L9A6-F1
#
_cell.length_a   1.000
_cell.length_b   1.000
_cell.length_c   1.000
_cell.angle_alpha   90.00
_cell.angle_beta   90.00
_cell.angle_gamma   90.00
#
_symmetry.space_group_name_H-M   'P 1'
#
loop_
_entity.id
_entity.type
_entity.pdbx_description
1 polymer ?
#
loop_
_entity_poly.entity_id
_entity_poly.type
_entity_poly.pdbx_seq_one_letter_code
_entity_poly.pdbx_strand_id
1 'polypeptide(L)'
;MQKYLLVLDINDTLLTKFKYNTYYLIDKLNTDLKGEIYILDNCKILKRQYSDIFLKYISEHNLDYIFWSTAFKRNIKKMIPYLELCGYTSYLGYLGQEECEEGILTDKIKTKMNKKNLKVVSKIFNINIEHCILIDNDENKRVGNQNFIKVEDTCPFKKDIGFINLCKKIDNYINCKDDCTIKRIF
;
A
#
# COMPACT_ATOMS: atom_id res chain seq x y z
N MET A 1 21.45 -0.69 12.22
CA MET A 1 20.16 -1.34 11.91
C MET A 1 20.06 -1.51 10.41
N GLN A 2 19.64 -2.68 9.94
CA GLN A 2 19.52 -2.95 8.50
C GLN A 2 18.24 -2.27 7.98
N LYS A 3 18.36 -1.44 6.94
CA LYS A 3 17.24 -0.59 6.47
C LYS A 3 16.40 -1.36 5.45
N TYR A 4 15.13 -1.58 5.78
CA TYR A 4 14.15 -2.19 4.88
C TYR A 4 13.45 -1.12 4.03
N LEU A 5 13.11 -1.49 2.80
CA LEU A 5 12.29 -0.71 1.89
C LEU A 5 10.91 -1.35 1.74
N LEU A 6 9.88 -0.65 2.21
CA LEU A 6 8.49 -1.03 2.00
C LEU A 6 8.04 -0.60 0.60
N VAL A 7 7.43 -1.53 -0.12
CA VAL A 7 6.89 -1.28 -1.46
C VAL A 7 5.38 -1.36 -1.37
N LEU A 8 4.74 -0.19 -1.30
CA LEU A 8 3.32 -0.06 -0.94
C LEU A 8 2.46 0.00 -2.20
N ASP A 9 1.53 -0.95 -2.36
CA ASP A 9 0.42 -0.73 -3.30
C ASP A 9 -0.45 0.44 -2.83
N ILE A 10 -1.17 1.05 -3.77
CA ILE A 10 -1.96 2.26 -3.46
C ILE A 10 -3.44 1.91 -3.28
N ASN A 11 -4.06 1.41 -4.34
CA ASN A 11 -5.50 1.15 -4.36
C ASN A 11 -5.83 -0.06 -3.48
N ASP A 12 -6.86 0.08 -2.65
CA ASP A 12 -7.35 -0.94 -1.71
C ASP A 12 -6.34 -1.38 -0.63
N THR A 13 -5.14 -0.77 -0.65
CA THR A 13 -4.06 -0.94 0.33
C THR A 13 -3.93 0.30 1.21
N LEU A 14 -3.64 1.48 0.63
CA LEU A 14 -3.49 2.74 1.38
C LEU A 14 -4.77 3.59 1.43
N LEU A 15 -5.64 3.39 0.45
CA LEU A 15 -6.83 4.20 0.26
C LEU A 15 -7.93 3.38 -0.39
N THR A 16 -9.17 3.85 -0.24
CA THR A 16 -10.31 3.33 -0.98
C THR A 16 -10.63 4.26 -2.15
N LYS A 17 -10.84 3.69 -3.33
CA LYS A 17 -11.23 4.44 -4.54
C LYS A 17 -12.69 4.18 -4.88
N PHE A 18 -13.51 5.22 -4.87
CA PHE A 18 -14.88 5.21 -5.36
C PHE A 18 -14.89 5.69 -6.81
N LYS A 19 -15.52 4.91 -7.70
CA LYS A 19 -15.74 5.30 -9.10
C LYS A 19 -17.07 6.02 -9.21
N TYR A 20 -17.29 6.74 -10.32
CA TYR A 20 -18.53 7.50 -10.55
C TYR A 20 -19.80 6.68 -10.28
N ASN A 21 -19.85 5.44 -10.78
CA ASN A 21 -20.97 4.53 -10.59
C ASN A 21 -21.15 4.01 -9.16
N THR A 22 -20.20 4.28 -8.25
CA THR A 22 -20.27 3.89 -6.84
C THR A 22 -20.29 5.07 -5.88
N TYR A 23 -20.44 6.31 -6.37
CA TYR A 23 -20.49 7.50 -5.51
C TYR A 23 -21.64 7.47 -4.50
N TYR A 24 -22.77 6.85 -4.84
CA TYR A 24 -23.91 6.70 -3.90
C TYR A 24 -23.55 5.90 -2.63
N LEU A 25 -22.45 5.13 -2.65
CA LEU A 25 -21.98 4.42 -1.47
C LEU A 25 -21.33 5.36 -0.45
N ILE A 26 -20.84 6.52 -0.87
CA ILE A 26 -20.21 7.49 0.02
C ILE A 26 -21.21 8.02 1.05
N ASP A 27 -22.47 8.17 0.65
CA ASP A 27 -23.54 8.62 1.54
C ASP A 27 -23.91 7.56 2.59
N LYS A 28 -23.49 6.31 2.39
CA LYS A 28 -23.66 5.20 3.33
C LYS A 28 -22.47 5.04 4.29
N LEU A 29 -21.43 5.87 4.17
CA LEU A 29 -20.33 5.85 5.12
C LEU A 29 -20.82 6.36 6.48
N ASN A 30 -20.48 5.63 7.53
CA ASN A 30 -20.71 6.10 8.90
C ASN A 30 -19.98 7.44 9.07
N THR A 31 -20.64 8.44 9.64
CA THR A 31 -20.09 9.80 9.82
C THR A 31 -18.75 9.79 10.56
N ASP A 32 -18.58 8.88 11.51
CA ASP A 32 -17.33 8.74 12.28
C ASP A 32 -16.20 8.11 11.47
N LEU A 33 -16.53 7.44 10.35
CA LEU A 33 -15.59 6.80 9.43
C LEU A 33 -15.41 7.60 8.13
N LYS A 34 -16.25 8.61 7.91
CA LYS A 34 -16.24 9.52 6.78
C LYS A 34 -15.11 10.53 7.01
N GLY A 35 -13.87 10.05 6.93
CA GLY A 35 -12.68 10.90 6.84
C GLY A 35 -12.77 11.83 5.61
N GLU A 36 -11.75 12.65 5.41
CA GLU A 36 -11.72 13.57 4.27
C GLU A 36 -11.77 12.82 2.93
N ILE A 37 -12.71 13.25 2.07
CA ILE A 37 -12.88 12.69 0.73
C ILE A 37 -12.20 13.61 -0.27
N TYR A 38 -11.24 13.06 -0.99
CA TYR A 38 -10.54 13.78 -2.03
C TYR A 38 -11.12 13.48 -3.41
N ILE A 39 -11.28 14.52 -4.22
CA ILE A 39 -11.89 14.41 -5.54
C ILE A 39 -10.78 14.46 -6.60
N LEU A 40 -10.73 13.42 -7.43
CA LEU A 40 -9.97 13.40 -8.69
C LEU A 40 -10.95 13.37 -9.86
N ASP A 41 -10.47 13.73 -11.05
CA ASP A 41 -11.26 13.88 -12.30
C ASP A 41 -12.34 12.79 -12.49
N ASN A 42 -12.01 11.53 -12.20
CA ASN A 42 -12.89 10.38 -12.45
C ASN A 42 -13.13 9.49 -11.22
N CYS A 43 -12.74 9.92 -10.03
CA CYS A 43 -12.93 9.14 -8.81
C CYS A 43 -12.90 9.99 -7.55
N LYS A 44 -13.54 9.49 -6.50
CA LYS A 44 -13.39 10.00 -5.15
C LYS A 44 -12.52 9.03 -4.35
N ILE A 45 -11.66 9.55 -3.49
CA ILE A 45 -10.70 8.78 -2.72
C ILE A 45 -10.94 9.04 -1.24
N LEU A 46 -10.84 7.97 -0.45
CA LEU A 46 -10.88 8.03 1.01
C LEU A 46 -9.60 7.42 1.59
N LYS A 47 -9.00 8.10 2.58
CA LYS A 47 -7.83 7.60 3.31
C LYS A 47 -8.23 6.35 4.11
N ARG A 48 -7.36 5.34 4.15
CA ARG A 48 -7.59 4.18 5.01
C ARG A 48 -7.50 4.56 6.50
N GLN A 49 -8.32 3.93 7.33
CA GLN A 49 -8.28 4.16 8.78
C GLN A 49 -6.93 3.77 9.38
N TYR A 50 -6.48 4.53 10.39
CA TYR A 50 -5.18 4.36 11.06
C TYR A 50 -3.92 4.55 10.19
N SER A 51 -4.01 5.29 9.06
CA SER A 51 -2.82 5.67 8.27
C SER A 51 -1.77 6.40 9.11
N ASP A 52 -2.21 7.24 10.04
CA ASP A 52 -1.37 8.00 10.97
C ASP A 52 -0.56 7.08 11.89
N ILE A 53 -1.19 6.03 12.43
CA ILE A 53 -0.51 5.00 13.22
C ILE A 53 0.52 4.25 12.36
N PHE A 54 0.14 3.89 11.13
CA PHE A 54 1.05 3.20 10.19
C PHE A 54 2.27 4.07 9.84
N LEU A 55 2.06 5.35 9.53
CA LEU A 55 3.13 6.30 9.22
C LEU A 55 4.04 6.55 10.43
N LYS A 56 3.46 6.67 11.63
CA LYS A 56 4.22 6.77 12.87
C LYS A 56 5.11 5.54 13.07
N TYR A 57 4.57 4.34 12.87
CA TYR A 57 5.34 3.10 12.95
C TYR A 57 6.49 3.07 11.93
N ILE A 58 6.25 3.46 10.67
CA ILE A 58 7.31 3.58 9.64
C ILE A 58 8.41 4.52 10.12
N SER A 59 8.05 5.69 10.65
CA SER A 59 8.99 6.69 11.12
C SER A 59 9.81 6.21 12.32
N GLU A 60 9.17 5.57 13.31
CA GLU A 60 9.84 5.05 14.52
C GLU A 60 10.91 4.01 14.19
N HIS A 61 10.71 3.22 13.12
CA HIS A 61 11.63 2.17 12.69
C HIS A 61 12.57 2.61 11.56
N ASN A 62 12.55 3.89 11.17
CA ASN A 62 13.34 4.43 10.07
C ASN A 62 13.22 3.59 8.77
N LEU A 63 11.99 3.13 8.47
CA LEU A 63 11.69 2.34 7.29
C LEU A 63 11.54 3.27 6.09
N ASP A 64 12.22 2.96 5.00
CA ASP A 64 11.97 3.64 3.73
C ASP A 64 10.73 3.07 3.06
N TYR A 65 10.09 3.86 2.21
CA TYR A 65 9.00 3.36 1.39
C TYR A 65 8.91 4.02 0.01
N ILE A 66 8.37 3.25 -0.94
CA ILE A 66 7.97 3.71 -2.26
C ILE A 66 6.52 3.30 -2.51
N PHE A 67 5.88 3.95 -3.48
CA PHE A 67 4.61 3.47 -3.99
C PHE A 67 4.81 2.60 -5.23
N TRP A 68 4.04 1.53 -5.38
CA TRP A 68 3.99 0.79 -6.64
C TRP A 68 2.56 0.39 -6.95
N SER A 69 1.97 0.93 -8.00
CA SER A 69 0.62 0.56 -8.43
C SER A 69 0.62 -0.12 -9.80
N THR A 70 -0.39 -0.94 -10.06
CA THR A 70 -0.65 -1.49 -11.40
C THR A 70 -1.33 -0.48 -12.34
N ALA A 71 -1.57 0.75 -11.89
CA ALA A 71 -2.00 1.86 -12.74
C ALA A 71 -0.80 2.50 -13.46
N PHE A 72 -1.04 3.09 -14.64
CA PHE A 72 -0.03 3.91 -15.33
C PHE A 72 0.52 5.02 -14.42
N LYS A 73 1.83 5.32 -14.53
CA LYS A 73 2.49 6.37 -13.74
C LYS A 73 1.77 7.72 -13.76
N ARG A 74 1.22 8.13 -14.91
CA ARG A 74 0.46 9.38 -15.04
C ARG A 74 -0.74 9.47 -14.09
N ASN A 75 -1.37 8.34 -13.79
CA ASN A 75 -2.50 8.28 -12.86
C ASN A 75 -2.03 8.31 -11.41
N ILE A 76 -0.91 7.64 -11.12
CA ILE A 76 -0.28 7.68 -9.79
C ILE A 76 0.14 9.10 -9.45
N LYS A 77 0.76 9.82 -10.40
CA LYS A 77 1.18 11.22 -10.22
C LYS A 77 0.03 12.13 -9.78
N LYS A 78 -1.20 11.88 -10.23
CA LYS A 78 -2.40 12.63 -9.79
C LYS A 78 -2.80 12.31 -8.35
N MET A 79 -2.47 11.13 -7.84
CA MET A 79 -2.79 10.68 -6.48
C MET A 79 -1.73 11.10 -5.45
N ILE A 80 -0.49 11.36 -5.88
CA ILE A 80 0.62 11.75 -5.00
C ILE A 80 0.26 12.95 -4.09
N PRO A 81 -0.27 14.09 -4.60
CA PRO A 81 -0.60 15.22 -3.72
C PRO A 81 -1.55 14.85 -2.58
N TYR A 82 -2.50 13.94 -2.86
CA TYR A 82 -3.40 13.45 -1.82
C TYR A 82 -2.73 12.51 -0.82
N LEU A 83 -1.82 11.65 -1.28
CA LEU A 83 -1.03 10.80 -0.38
C LEU A 83 -0.14 11.66 0.53
N GLU A 84 0.44 12.73 0.01
CA GLU A 84 1.20 13.71 0.80
C GLU A 84 0.32 14.40 1.85
N LEU A 85 -0.90 14.84 1.47
CA LEU A 85 -1.90 15.37 2.43
C LEU A 85 -2.29 14.35 3.50
N CYS A 86 -2.28 13.05 3.16
CA CYS A 86 -2.51 11.97 4.12
C CYS A 86 -1.32 11.70 5.06
N GLY A 87 -0.19 12.40 4.87
CA GLY A 87 1.03 12.29 5.67
C GLY A 87 2.16 11.49 5.03
N TYR A 88 1.98 10.93 3.82
CA TYR A 88 3.02 10.18 3.13
C TYR A 88 3.98 11.10 2.38
N THR A 89 4.80 11.86 3.10
CA THR A 89 5.68 12.90 2.53
C THR A 89 7.13 12.46 2.31
N SER A 90 7.57 11.38 2.97
CA SER A 90 8.96 10.89 2.93
C SER A 90 9.20 9.71 1.98
N TYR A 91 8.33 9.52 0.98
CA TYR A 91 8.48 8.42 0.01
C TYR A 91 9.69 8.66 -0.91
N LEU A 92 10.43 7.59 -1.26
CA LEU A 92 11.61 7.70 -2.12
C LEU A 92 11.28 7.81 -3.62
N GLY A 93 10.07 7.41 -4.01
CA GLY A 93 9.61 7.42 -5.40
C GLY A 93 8.33 6.60 -5.61
N TYR A 94 7.92 6.49 -6.86
CA TYR A 94 6.77 5.66 -7.25
C TYR A 94 7.00 4.93 -8.57
N LEU A 95 6.47 3.71 -8.65
CA LEU A 95 6.47 2.84 -9.83
C LEU A 95 5.03 2.61 -10.31
N GLY A 96 4.86 2.43 -11.61
CA GLY A 96 3.58 2.18 -12.26
C GLY A 96 3.50 0.81 -12.92
N GLN A 97 2.48 0.68 -13.75
CA GLN A 97 2.25 -0.49 -14.59
C GLN A 97 3.46 -0.79 -15.49
N GLU A 98 4.16 0.25 -15.93
CA GLU A 98 5.30 0.19 -16.84
C GLU A 98 6.48 -0.61 -16.26
N GLU A 99 6.56 -0.73 -14.93
CA GLU A 99 7.58 -1.55 -14.24
C GLU A 99 7.10 -2.96 -13.91
N CYS A 100 5.83 -3.28 -14.15
CA CYS A 100 5.31 -4.62 -13.91
C CYS A 100 5.76 -5.60 -15.00
N GLU A 101 5.96 -6.85 -14.61
CA GLU A 101 6.15 -7.96 -15.53
C GLU A 101 4.80 -8.50 -16.00
N GLU A 102 4.72 -8.95 -17.26
CA GLU A 102 3.56 -9.71 -17.71
C GLU A 102 3.55 -11.08 -17.03
N GLY A 103 2.46 -11.40 -16.35
CA GLY A 103 2.20 -12.72 -15.79
C GLY A 103 0.86 -13.28 -16.24
N ILE A 104 0.65 -14.58 -16.00
CA ILE A 104 -0.60 -15.27 -16.26
C ILE A 104 -1.35 -15.41 -14.92
N LEU A 105 -2.67 -15.18 -14.91
CA LEU A 105 -3.50 -15.27 -13.71
C LEU A 105 -3.54 -16.70 -13.14
N THR A 106 -3.84 -17.69 -13.98
CA THR A 106 -3.75 -19.12 -13.68
C THR A 106 -3.45 -19.90 -14.95
N ASP A 107 -2.88 -21.11 -14.85
CA ASP A 107 -2.65 -21.98 -16.03
C ASP A 107 -3.93 -22.28 -16.82
N LYS A 108 -5.10 -22.16 -16.16
CA LYS A 108 -6.43 -22.37 -16.75
C LYS A 108 -7.01 -21.12 -17.40
N ILE A 109 -6.57 -19.92 -16.99
CA ILE A 109 -7.09 -18.63 -17.47
C ILE A 109 -5.91 -17.77 -17.94
N LYS A 110 -5.70 -17.77 -19.26
CA LYS A 110 -4.64 -17.01 -19.97
C LYS A 110 -4.92 -15.49 -20.03
N THR A 111 -5.42 -14.90 -18.96
CA THR A 111 -5.53 -13.44 -18.87
C THR A 111 -4.19 -12.88 -18.40
N LYS A 112 -3.65 -11.91 -19.16
CA LYS A 112 -2.45 -11.17 -18.79
C LYS A 112 -2.73 -10.36 -17.53
N MET A 113 -1.83 -10.44 -16.56
CA MET A 113 -1.88 -9.69 -15.32
C MET A 113 -0.53 -9.03 -15.08
N ASN A 114 -0.55 -7.82 -14.54
CA ASN A 114 0.65 -7.08 -14.18
C ASN A 114 1.18 -7.59 -12.83
N LYS A 115 2.37 -8.20 -12.85
CA LYS A 115 3.08 -8.70 -11.67
C LYS A 115 4.15 -7.70 -11.22
N LYS A 116 4.24 -7.45 -9.93
CA LYS A 116 5.25 -6.60 -9.28
C LYS A 116 6.44 -7.47 -8.87
N ASN A 117 7.56 -7.38 -9.59
CA ASN A 117 8.79 -8.12 -9.27
C ASN A 117 9.76 -7.25 -8.46
N LEU A 118 10.08 -7.65 -7.22
CA LEU A 118 10.98 -6.91 -6.33
C LEU A 118 12.40 -6.76 -6.87
N LYS A 119 12.83 -7.57 -7.86
CA LYS A 119 14.11 -7.35 -8.58
C LYS A 119 14.16 -5.98 -9.26
N VAL A 120 13.02 -5.49 -9.76
CA VAL A 120 12.93 -4.16 -10.38
C VAL A 120 13.19 -3.07 -9.34
N VAL A 121 12.58 -3.19 -8.16
CA VAL A 121 12.78 -2.26 -7.03
C VAL A 121 14.23 -2.30 -6.57
N SER A 122 14.77 -3.49 -6.34
CA SER A 122 16.16 -3.70 -5.93
C SER A 122 17.15 -3.01 -6.87
N LYS A 123 16.94 -3.12 -8.19
CA LYS A 123 17.77 -2.46 -9.21
C LYS A 123 17.60 -0.94 -9.23
N ILE A 124 16.37 -0.42 -9.21
CA ILE A 124 16.09 1.02 -9.34
C ILE A 124 16.59 1.78 -8.10
N PHE A 125 16.35 1.24 -6.91
CA PHE A 125 16.65 1.90 -5.65
C PHE A 125 18.00 1.46 -5.04
N ASN A 126 18.72 0.54 -5.70
CA ASN A 126 19.99 -0.01 -5.23
C ASN A 126 19.93 -0.58 -3.80
N ILE A 127 18.92 -1.41 -3.55
CA ILE A 127 18.69 -2.07 -2.26
C ILE A 127 18.72 -3.58 -2.46
N ASN A 128 19.26 -4.32 -1.48
CA ASN A 128 19.23 -5.77 -1.52
C ASN A 128 17.77 -6.27 -1.57
N ILE A 129 17.47 -7.19 -2.48
CA ILE A 129 16.12 -7.74 -2.63
C ILE A 129 15.57 -8.34 -1.33
N GLU A 130 16.44 -8.88 -0.47
CA GLU A 130 16.06 -9.43 0.85
C GLU A 130 15.57 -8.36 1.83
N HIS A 131 15.84 -7.08 1.55
CA HIS A 131 15.35 -5.95 2.35
C HIS A 131 14.19 -5.21 1.69
N CYS A 132 13.72 -5.67 0.53
CA CYS A 132 12.52 -5.14 -0.11
C CYS A 132 11.31 -5.95 0.34
N ILE A 133 10.23 -5.30 0.75
CA ILE A 133 8.99 -5.97 1.18
C ILE A 133 7.82 -5.43 0.38
N LEU A 134 7.19 -6.29 -0.43
CA LEU A 134 5.97 -5.91 -1.15
C LEU A 134 4.76 -5.99 -0.21
N ILE A 135 4.03 -4.89 -0.10
CA ILE A 135 2.77 -4.81 0.65
C ILE A 135 1.66 -4.55 -0.36
N ASP A 136 0.76 -5.52 -0.50
CA ASP A 136 -0.37 -5.45 -1.43
C ASP A 136 -1.55 -6.22 -0.84
N ASN A 137 -2.77 -5.85 -1.24
CA ASN A 137 -3.97 -6.59 -0.87
C ASN A 137 -4.16 -7.85 -1.72
N ASP A 138 -3.54 -7.91 -2.90
CA ASP A 138 -3.67 -9.01 -3.85
C ASP A 138 -2.36 -9.80 -4.02
N GLU A 139 -2.34 -11.02 -3.50
CA GLU A 139 -1.24 -11.98 -3.66
C GLU A 139 -0.93 -12.28 -5.14
N ASN A 140 -1.94 -12.19 -6.01
CA ASN A 140 -1.74 -12.48 -7.42
C ASN A 140 -0.83 -11.45 -8.10
N LYS A 141 -0.59 -10.28 -7.51
CA LYS A 141 0.35 -9.31 -8.07
C LYS A 141 1.81 -9.65 -7.76
N ARG A 142 2.12 -10.60 -6.86
CA ARG A 142 3.51 -10.96 -6.53
C ARG A 142 4.11 -11.98 -7.51
N VAL A 143 5.44 -11.95 -7.65
CA VAL A 143 6.21 -12.96 -8.40
C VAL A 143 6.80 -13.98 -7.43
N GLY A 144 6.53 -15.26 -7.69
CA GLY A 144 7.09 -16.38 -6.92
C GLY A 144 6.92 -16.23 -5.40
N ASN A 145 7.98 -16.59 -4.67
CA ASN A 145 8.04 -16.52 -3.20
C ASN A 145 8.81 -15.30 -2.69
N GLN A 146 8.78 -14.17 -3.42
CA GLN A 146 9.42 -12.94 -2.96
C GLN A 146 8.80 -12.43 -1.65
N ASN A 147 9.54 -11.60 -0.93
CA ASN A 147 9.14 -10.96 0.31
C ASN A 147 7.83 -10.19 0.16
N PHE A 148 6.77 -10.72 0.74
CA PHE A 148 5.41 -10.25 0.55
C PHE A 148 4.64 -10.30 1.85
N ILE A 149 3.97 -9.20 2.19
CA ILE A 149 3.03 -9.13 3.31
C ILE A 149 1.66 -8.72 2.75
N LYS A 150 0.70 -9.64 2.83
CA LYS A 150 -0.68 -9.33 2.48
C LYS A 150 -1.29 -8.41 3.51
N VAL A 151 -1.85 -7.30 3.04
CA VAL A 151 -2.80 -6.50 3.82
C VAL A 151 -4.22 -6.92 3.47
N GLU A 152 -5.13 -6.88 4.43
CA GLU A 152 -6.53 -7.14 4.16
C GLU A 152 -7.11 -6.02 3.27
N ASP A 153 -8.09 -6.37 2.44
CA ASP A 153 -8.82 -5.38 1.63
C ASP A 153 -9.41 -4.30 2.54
N THR A 154 -9.28 -3.04 2.13
CA THR A 154 -9.91 -1.95 2.85
C THR A 154 -11.43 -2.05 2.77
N CYS A 155 -12.11 -1.77 3.89
CA CYS A 155 -13.57 -1.72 3.93
C CYS A 155 -14.00 -0.42 4.62
N PRO A 156 -14.42 0.60 3.87
CA PRO A 156 -14.70 1.92 4.44
C PRO A 156 -16.02 1.96 5.24
N PHE A 157 -16.84 0.90 5.18
CA PHE A 157 -18.15 0.80 5.84
C PHE A 157 -18.10 0.21 7.25
N LYS A 158 -16.94 -0.24 7.70
CA LYS A 158 -16.74 -0.80 9.05
C LYS A 158 -15.41 -0.32 9.62
N LYS A 159 -15.18 -0.61 10.90
CA LYS A 159 -13.88 -0.41 11.54
C LYS A 159 -12.83 -1.25 10.79
N ASP A 160 -11.83 -0.59 10.20
CA ASP A 160 -10.75 -1.22 9.45
C ASP A 160 -9.45 -1.15 10.27
N ILE A 161 -9.07 -2.27 10.90
CA ILE A 161 -7.81 -2.39 11.67
C ILE A 161 -6.67 -2.96 10.82
N GLY A 162 -6.81 -3.01 9.49
CA GLY A 162 -5.84 -3.67 8.61
C GLY A 162 -4.44 -3.08 8.70
N PHE A 163 -4.31 -1.76 8.92
CA PHE A 163 -2.99 -1.16 9.15
C PHE A 163 -2.37 -1.52 10.49
N ILE A 164 -3.15 -1.69 11.55
CA ILE A 164 -2.63 -2.17 12.83
C ILE A 164 -2.08 -3.59 12.66
N ASN A 165 -2.83 -4.46 11.96
CA ASN A 165 -2.38 -5.82 11.67
C ASN A 165 -1.16 -5.84 10.73
N LEU A 166 -1.11 -4.96 9.74
CA LEU A 166 0.02 -4.81 8.84
C LEU A 166 1.28 -4.45 9.61
N CYS A 167 1.22 -3.47 10.53
CA CYS A 167 2.39 -3.12 11.32
C CYS A 167 2.88 -4.30 12.16
N LYS A 168 1.98 -5.09 12.78
CA LYS A 168 2.37 -6.32 13.50
C LYS A 168 3.08 -7.33 12.59
N LYS A 169 2.59 -7.52 11.36
CA LYS A 169 3.24 -8.40 10.38
C LYS A 169 4.63 -7.88 10.00
N ILE A 170 4.78 -6.57 9.81
CA ILE A 170 6.08 -5.94 9.53
C ILE A 170 7.02 -6.08 10.74
N ASP A 171 6.54 -5.81 11.96
CA ASP A 171 7.30 -5.91 13.22
C ASP A 171 7.91 -7.31 13.41
N ASN A 172 7.08 -8.34 13.20
CA ASN A 172 7.52 -9.74 13.20
C ASN A 172 8.53 -10.02 12.09
N TYR A 173 8.30 -9.49 10.87
CA TYR A 173 9.15 -9.72 9.71
C TYR A 173 10.55 -9.11 9.89
N ILE A 174 10.64 -7.88 10.38
CA ILE A 174 11.91 -7.20 10.66
C ILE A 174 12.50 -7.59 12.01
N ASN A 175 11.81 -8.46 12.77
CA ASN A 175 12.18 -8.93 14.10
C ASN A 175 12.47 -7.80 15.09
N CYS A 176 11.61 -6.78 15.11
CA CYS A 176 11.78 -5.61 15.96
C CYS A 176 11.79 -5.99 17.45
N LYS A 177 12.78 -5.50 18.20
CA LYS A 177 12.90 -5.69 19.66
C LYS A 177 12.56 -4.45 20.48
N ASP A 178 12.45 -3.30 19.84
CA ASP A 178 12.23 -2.02 20.52
C ASP A 178 10.78 -1.90 21.03
N ASP A 179 10.59 -1.11 22.09
CA ASP A 179 9.26 -0.72 22.58
C ASP A 179 8.67 0.37 21.66
N CYS A 180 7.87 -0.06 20.69
CA CYS A 180 7.34 0.78 19.62
C CYS A 180 5.83 1.00 19.74
N THR A 181 5.28 1.94 18.95
CA THR A 181 3.84 2.29 18.99
C THR A 181 2.92 1.08 18.93
N ILE A 182 3.24 0.06 18.12
CA ILE A 182 2.38 -1.12 17.96
C ILE A 182 2.41 -2.03 19.18
N LYS A 183 3.51 -2.08 19.93
CA LYS A 183 3.63 -2.82 21.19
C LYS A 183 3.03 -2.10 22.39
N ARG A 184 2.69 -0.81 22.24
CA ARG A 184 2.01 -0.01 23.28
C ARG A 184 0.50 0.07 23.09
N ILE A 185 0.00 -0.19 21.88
CA ILE A 185 -1.44 -0.23 21.58
C ILE A 185 -2.08 -1.52 22.14
N PHE A 186 -1.27 -2.53 22.48
CA PHE A 186 -1.65 -3.81 23.06
C PHE A 186 -0.81 -4.08 24.31
#